data_AF-A0A5B8LI30-F1
#
_entry.id   AF-A0A5B8LI30-F1
#
_cell.length_a   1.000
_cell.length_b   1.000
_cell.length_c   1.000
_cell.angle_alpha   90.00
_cell.angle_beta   90.00
_cell.angle_gamma   90.00
#
_symmetry.space_group_name_H-M   'P 1'
#
loop_
_entity.id
_entity.type
_entity.pdbx_description
1 polymer ?
#
loop_
_entity_poly.entity_id
_entity_poly.type
_entity_poly.pdbx_seq_one_letter_code
_entity_poly.pdbx_strand_id
1 'polypeptide(L)'
;MPATSTCLNSRCRTSVEGTMAKCPNCGGGMRTPRRVRIAGGFLLACGAFLAGMMGWLYYALSPTMLHPGTRIGGTTFNGTAEQARTILMLFATIAAFGAGSMFYGLWMLFTGRRSIALMLVVLALAVAIGGMCWWTMQVVPET
;
A
#
# COMPACT_ATOMS: atom_id res chain seq x y z
N MET A 1 6.89 24.31 3.13
CA MET A 1 5.89 24.37 4.23
C MET A 1 6.62 24.25 5.56
N PRO A 2 6.36 25.15 6.53
CA PRO A 2 7.00 25.09 7.84
C PRO A 2 6.67 23.78 8.54
N ALA A 3 7.66 23.22 9.25
CA ALA A 3 7.47 22.00 10.02
C ALA A 3 6.43 22.25 11.12
N THR A 4 5.29 21.57 11.10
CA THR A 4 4.28 21.68 12.16
C THR A 4 4.37 20.45 13.07
N SER A 5 4.60 20.65 14.36
CA SER A 5 4.57 19.58 15.37
C SER A 5 3.28 19.63 16.19
N THR A 6 2.60 18.48 16.31
CA THR A 6 1.33 18.34 17.04
C THR A 6 1.58 17.67 18.40
N CYS A 7 0.97 18.15 19.50
CA CYS A 7 1.05 17.45 20.81
C CYS A 7 0.49 16.02 20.66
N LEU A 8 1.15 15.01 21.22
CA LEU A 8 0.61 13.63 21.26
C LEU A 8 -0.59 13.49 22.22
N ASN A 9 -0.73 14.39 23.18
CA ASN A 9 -1.83 14.32 24.14
C ASN A 9 -3.17 14.63 23.45
N SER A 10 -4.09 13.67 23.48
CA SER A 10 -5.39 13.72 22.79
C SER A 10 -6.28 14.87 23.27
N ARG A 11 -6.05 15.39 24.49
CA ARG A 11 -6.76 16.52 25.09
C ARG A 11 -6.26 17.89 24.65
N CYS A 12 -4.99 18.03 24.26
CA CYS A 12 -4.41 19.35 23.97
C CYS A 12 -4.40 19.69 22.47
N ARG A 13 -4.02 18.73 21.59
CA ARG A 13 -4.00 18.84 20.11
C ARG A 13 -3.43 20.13 19.51
N THR A 14 -2.74 20.97 20.27
CA THR A 14 -2.16 22.21 19.75
C THR A 14 -1.11 21.88 18.70
N SER A 15 -1.28 22.44 17.51
CA SER A 15 -0.30 22.41 16.43
C SER A 15 0.53 23.70 16.50
N VAL A 16 1.83 23.56 16.72
CA VAL A 16 2.74 24.70 16.74
C VAL A 16 3.60 24.64 15.48
N GLU A 17 3.78 25.77 14.83
CA GLU A 17 4.75 25.93 13.74
C GLU A 17 6.16 26.00 14.33
N GLY A 18 7.01 25.08 13.90
CA GLY A 18 8.32 24.82 14.49
C GLY A 18 8.49 23.37 14.93
N THR A 19 9.74 22.97 15.16
CA THR A 19 10.07 21.61 15.61
C THR A 19 10.37 21.68 17.11
N MET A 20 9.36 21.49 17.96
CA MET A 20 9.57 21.47 19.42
C MET A 20 9.47 20.04 19.96
N ALA A 21 10.31 19.69 20.93
CA ALA A 21 10.30 18.36 21.56
C ALA A 21 9.18 18.20 22.59
N LYS A 22 8.81 19.29 23.26
CA LYS A 22 7.75 19.38 24.26
C LYS A 22 6.71 20.41 23.84
N CYS A 23 5.46 20.13 24.14
CA CYS A 23 4.38 21.08 23.85
C CYS A 23 4.36 22.23 24.87
N PRO A 24 4.27 23.50 24.41
CA PRO A 24 4.26 24.65 25.31
C PRO A 24 3.01 24.70 26.20
N ASN A 25 1.88 24.17 25.74
CA ASN A 25 0.62 24.19 26.48
C ASN A 25 0.42 22.96 27.39
N CYS A 26 1.07 21.84 27.07
CA CYS A 26 0.66 20.49 27.48
C CYS A 26 1.79 19.74 28.18
N GLY A 27 3.05 20.18 28.04
CA GLY A 27 4.25 19.50 28.53
C GLY A 27 4.53 18.14 27.86
N GLY A 28 3.52 17.55 27.21
CA GLY A 28 3.60 16.27 26.53
C GLY A 28 4.52 16.29 25.31
N GLY A 29 5.01 15.11 24.96
CA GLY A 29 5.85 14.91 23.79
C GLY A 29 5.15 15.35 22.51
N MET A 30 5.86 16.11 21.68
CA MET A 30 5.38 16.51 20.35
C MET A 30 5.80 15.48 19.31
N ARG A 31 4.90 15.19 18.36
CA ARG A 31 5.21 14.23 17.29
C ARG A 31 6.13 14.90 16.28
N THR A 32 7.40 14.49 16.26
CA THR A 32 8.41 15.12 15.41
C THR A 32 8.14 14.81 13.93
N PRO A 33 8.08 15.83 13.04
CA PRO A 33 7.81 15.64 11.61
C PRO A 33 8.86 14.77 10.89
N ARG A 34 10.08 14.65 11.43
CA ARG A 34 11.11 13.72 10.94
C ARG A 34 10.64 12.26 10.97
N ARG A 35 9.98 11.80 12.03
CA ARG A 35 9.50 10.41 12.12
C ARG A 35 8.41 10.11 11.10
N VAL A 36 7.54 11.09 10.81
CA VAL A 36 6.49 10.94 9.79
C VAL A 36 7.10 10.84 8.39
N ARG A 37 8.13 11.64 8.09
CA ARG A 37 8.84 11.56 6.82
C ARG A 37 9.61 10.25 6.63
N ILE A 38 10.29 9.75 7.67
CA ILE A 38 10.99 8.45 7.60
C ILE A 38 9.99 7.32 7.35
N ALA A 39 8.87 7.32 8.09
CA ALA A 39 7.81 6.34 7.88
C ALA A 39 7.21 6.44 6.46
N GLY A 40 7.00 7.66 5.96
CA GLY A 40 6.53 7.91 4.59
C GLY A 40 7.52 7.41 3.53
N GLY A 41 8.82 7.61 3.74
CA GLY A 41 9.88 7.10 2.87
C GLY A 41 9.93 5.58 2.81
N PHE A 42 9.81 4.92 3.96
CA PHE A 42 9.73 3.45 4.01
C PHE A 42 8.48 2.92 3.29
N LEU A 43 7.33 3.55 3.51
CA LEU A 43 6.07 3.21 2.84
C LEU A 43 6.16 3.42 1.32
N LEU A 44 6.82 4.49 0.88
CA LEU A 44 7.08 4.77 -0.53
C LEU A 44 7.96 3.67 -1.15
N ALA A 45 9.06 3.31 -0.49
CA ALA A 45 9.97 2.29 -1.00
C ALA A 45 9.30 0.91 -1.10
N CYS A 46 8.61 0.48 -0.04
CA CYS A 46 7.86 -0.79 -0.05
C CYS A 46 6.73 -0.79 -1.07
N GLY A 47 5.97 0.32 -1.16
CA GLY A 47 4.89 0.47 -2.12
C GLY A 47 5.36 0.45 -3.57
N ALA A 48 6.46 1.15 -3.87
CA ALA A 48 7.09 1.14 -5.19
C ALA A 48 7.60 -0.25 -5.56
N PHE A 49 8.24 -0.95 -4.63
CA PHE A 49 8.71 -2.31 -4.85
C PHE A 49 7.55 -3.28 -5.13
N LEU A 50 6.49 -3.26 -4.30
CA LEU A 50 5.32 -4.12 -4.48
C LEU A 50 4.58 -3.82 -5.79
N ALA A 51 4.32 -2.55 -6.08
CA ALA A 51 3.63 -2.15 -7.30
C ALA A 51 4.45 -2.49 -8.56
N GLY A 52 5.75 -2.21 -8.53
CA GLY A 52 6.67 -2.49 -9.63
C GLY A 52 6.81 -3.99 -9.89
N MET A 53 7.05 -4.78 -8.85
CA MET A 53 7.25 -6.23 -8.98
C MET A 53 5.96 -6.93 -9.44
N MET A 54 4.81 -6.59 -8.85
CA MET A 54 3.52 -7.18 -9.26
C MET A 54 3.07 -6.72 -10.64
N GLY A 55 3.30 -5.45 -10.99
CA GLY A 55 3.05 -4.94 -12.34
C GLY A 55 3.91 -5.62 -13.39
N TRP A 56 5.19 -5.85 -13.07
CA TRP A 56 6.11 -6.60 -13.93
C TRP A 56 5.65 -8.05 -14.13
N LEU A 57 5.32 -8.74 -13.04
CA LEU A 57 4.81 -10.12 -13.09
C LEU A 57 3.52 -10.21 -13.91
N TYR A 58 2.59 -9.27 -13.71
CA TYR A 58 1.37 -9.19 -14.51
C TYR A 58 1.69 -9.08 -16.00
N TYR A 59 2.60 -8.19 -16.40
CA TYR A 59 2.98 -8.03 -17.80
C TYR A 59 3.64 -9.29 -18.36
N ALA A 60 4.58 -9.89 -17.61
CA ALA A 60 5.33 -11.06 -18.04
C ALA A 60 4.48 -12.34 -18.14
N LEU A 61 3.49 -12.50 -17.25
CA LEU A 61 2.62 -13.70 -17.18
C LEU A 61 1.29 -13.54 -17.92
N SER A 62 0.89 -12.32 -18.28
CA SER A 62 -0.33 -12.10 -19.06
C SER A 62 -0.39 -12.90 -20.37
N PRO A 63 0.65 -12.98 -21.23
CA PRO A 63 0.53 -13.69 -22.51
C PRO A 63 0.36 -15.21 -22.33
N THR A 64 1.05 -15.80 -21.36
CA THR A 64 1.00 -17.25 -21.05
C THR A 64 -0.31 -17.65 -20.36
N MET A 65 -0.88 -16.77 -19.54
CA MET A 65 -2.14 -17.04 -18.84
C MET A 65 -3.39 -16.76 -19.68
N LEU A 66 -3.33 -15.85 -20.65
CA LEU A 66 -4.45 -15.55 -21.56
C LEU A 66 -4.63 -16.59 -22.69
N HIS A 67 -3.62 -17.42 -22.95
CA HIS A 67 -3.67 -18.48 -23.98
C HIS A 67 -3.37 -19.86 -23.39
N PRO A 68 -4.26 -20.40 -22.53
CA PRO A 68 -4.06 -21.71 -21.90
C PRO A 68 -3.90 -22.82 -22.94
N GLY A 69 -2.95 -23.72 -22.73
CA GLY A 69 -2.65 -24.83 -23.64
C GLY A 69 -1.65 -24.52 -24.77
N THR A 70 -1.22 -23.26 -24.93
CA THR A 70 -0.15 -22.90 -25.87
C THR A 70 1.16 -22.65 -25.14
N ARG A 71 2.28 -23.17 -25.68
CA ARG A 71 3.61 -23.01 -25.08
C ARG A 71 4.20 -21.68 -25.52
N ILE A 72 4.20 -20.69 -24.63
CA ILE A 72 4.78 -19.36 -24.88
C ILE A 72 5.98 -19.20 -23.93
N GLY A 73 7.18 -18.97 -24.48
CA GLY A 73 8.39 -18.76 -23.68
C GLY A 73 8.86 -19.98 -22.86
N GLY A 74 8.51 -21.21 -23.28
CA GLY A 74 8.96 -22.46 -22.65
C GLY A 74 8.16 -22.90 -21.41
N THR A 75 7.20 -22.09 -20.94
CA THR A 75 6.27 -22.45 -19.87
C THR A 75 4.86 -22.64 -20.44
N THR A 76 4.11 -23.60 -19.88
CA THR A 76 2.71 -23.86 -20.26
C THR A 76 1.85 -23.74 -19.01
N PHE A 77 0.82 -22.90 -19.07
CA PHE A 77 -0.18 -22.84 -18.01
C PHE A 77 -1.21 -23.96 -18.24
N ASN A 78 -1.22 -24.94 -17.32
CA ASN A 78 -2.15 -26.08 -17.37
C ASN A 78 -3.47 -25.84 -16.59
N GLY A 79 -3.64 -24.65 -16.01
CA GLY A 79 -4.86 -24.28 -15.29
C GLY A 79 -5.99 -23.84 -16.22
N THR A 80 -7.17 -23.60 -15.66
CA THR A 80 -8.33 -23.09 -16.41
C THR A 80 -8.19 -21.58 -16.69
N ALA A 81 -8.87 -21.09 -17.73
CA ALA A 81 -8.90 -19.66 -18.04
C ALA A 81 -9.41 -18.80 -16.86
N GLU A 82 -10.32 -19.34 -16.04
CA GLU A 82 -10.83 -18.66 -14.85
C GLU A 82 -9.80 -18.58 -13.72
N GLN A 83 -8.98 -19.62 -13.53
CA GLN A 83 -7.85 -19.56 -12.58
C GLN A 83 -6.83 -18.50 -13.00
N ALA A 84 -6.47 -18.46 -14.28
CA ALA A 84 -5.59 -17.44 -14.85
C ALA A 84 -6.10 -16.02 -14.61
N ARG A 85 -7.39 -15.76 -14.89
CA ARG A 85 -8.02 -14.45 -14.69
C ARG A 85 -8.00 -14.03 -13.22
N THR A 86 -8.27 -14.96 -12.31
CA THR A 86 -8.27 -14.70 -10.87
C THR A 86 -6.88 -14.34 -10.37
N ILE A 87 -5.83 -15.04 -10.83
CA ILE A 87 -4.43 -14.73 -10.48
C ILE A 87 -4.03 -13.34 -11.01
N LEU A 88 -4.37 -13.02 -12.25
CA LEU A 88 -4.08 -11.71 -12.83
C LEU A 88 -4.82 -10.57 -12.10
N MET A 89 -6.07 -10.79 -11.68
CA MET A 89 -6.81 -9.83 -10.85
C MET A 89 -6.14 -9.63 -9.49
N LEU A 90 -5.64 -10.69 -8.85
CA LEU A 90 -4.89 -10.58 -7.61
C LEU A 90 -3.61 -9.75 -7.80
N PHE A 91 -2.82 -10.01 -8.84
CA PHE A 91 -1.63 -9.21 -9.14
C PHE A 91 -1.98 -7.74 -9.38
N ALA A 92 -3.02 -7.45 -10.17
CA ALA A 92 -3.48 -6.09 -10.41
C ALA A 92 -3.92 -5.38 -9.12
N THR A 93 -4.63 -6.09 -8.24
CA THR A 93 -5.13 -5.53 -6.97
C THR A 93 -3.99 -5.27 -5.98
N ILE A 94 -3.03 -6.19 -5.87
CA ILE A 94 -1.81 -5.99 -5.05
C ILE A 94 -0.99 -4.83 -5.62
N ALA A 95 -0.87 -4.72 -6.95
CA ALA A 95 -0.19 -3.59 -7.58
C ALA A 95 -0.89 -2.25 -7.28
N ALA A 96 -2.23 -2.21 -7.32
CA ALA A 96 -3.02 -1.04 -6.95
C ALA A 96 -2.84 -0.65 -5.47
N PHE A 97 -2.80 -1.63 -4.56
CA PHE A 97 -2.47 -1.39 -3.15
C PHE A 97 -1.05 -0.84 -2.98
N GLY A 98 -0.07 -1.41 -3.67
CA GLY A 98 1.30 -0.90 -3.73
C GLY A 98 1.34 0.56 -4.19
N ALA A 99 0.64 0.89 -5.27
CA ALA A 99 0.54 2.27 -5.80
C ALA A 99 -0.13 3.23 -4.81
N GLY A 100 -1.22 2.81 -4.15
CA GLY A 100 -1.88 3.60 -3.12
C GLY A 100 -0.98 3.85 -1.90
N SER A 101 -0.24 2.84 -1.47
CA SER A 101 0.73 2.94 -0.38
C SER A 101 1.90 3.87 -0.74
N MET A 102 2.36 3.84 -2.00
CA MET A 102 3.38 4.73 -2.54
C MET A 102 2.91 6.18 -2.55
N PHE A 103 1.69 6.43 -3.03
CA PHE A 103 1.07 7.76 -3.02
C PHE A 103 0.91 8.30 -1.59
N TYR A 104 0.50 7.45 -0.64
CA TYR A 104 0.38 7.82 0.76
C TYR A 104 1.74 8.14 1.41
N GLY A 105 2.77 7.35 1.12
CA GLY A 105 4.14 7.60 1.55
C GLY A 105 4.70 8.91 0.99
N LEU A 106 4.45 9.18 -0.30
CA LEU A 106 4.83 10.41 -0.98
C LEU A 106 4.13 11.63 -0.34
N TRP A 107 2.83 11.50 -0.06
CA TRP A 107 2.08 12.53 0.66
C TRP A 107 2.68 12.83 2.03
N MET A 108 3.03 11.81 2.82
CA MET A 108 3.70 11.99 4.12
C MET A 108 5.08 12.65 4.01
N LEU A 109 5.84 12.36 2.95
CA LEU A 109 7.14 12.99 2.71
C LEU A 109 7.00 14.49 2.45
N PHE A 110 6.08 14.88 1.55
CA PHE A 110 5.86 16.28 1.19
C PHE A 110 5.18 17.08 2.29
N THR A 111 4.04 16.61 2.82
CA THR A 111 3.28 17.37 3.82
C THR A 111 3.81 17.20 5.25
N GLY A 112 4.57 16.13 5.54
CA GLY A 112 5.00 15.82 6.91
C GLY A 112 3.85 15.47 7.86
N ARG A 113 2.63 15.24 7.32
CA ARG A 113 1.40 15.01 8.07
C ARG A 113 0.79 13.68 7.66
N ARG A 114 0.13 13.01 8.60
CA ARG A 114 -0.71 11.85 8.31
C ARG A 114 -2.12 12.33 7.97
N SER A 115 -2.63 11.93 6.81
CA SER A 115 -4.04 12.08 6.48
C SER A 115 -4.79 10.79 6.84
N ILE A 116 -5.88 10.93 7.60
CA ILE A 116 -6.77 9.81 7.94
C ILE A 116 -7.50 9.33 6.70
N ALA A 117 -7.89 10.25 5.81
CA ALA A 117 -8.55 9.90 4.55
C ALA A 117 -7.72 8.93 3.69
N LEU A 118 -6.42 9.23 3.45
CA LEU A 118 -5.56 8.32 2.68
C LEU A 118 -5.26 7.02 3.43
N MET A 119 -5.17 7.06 4.76
CA MET A 119 -5.05 5.84 5.57
C MET A 119 -6.27 4.93 5.37
N LEU A 120 -7.48 5.48 5.37
CA LEU A 120 -8.71 4.73 5.13
C LEU A 120 -8.77 4.15 3.72
N VAL A 121 -8.31 4.90 2.70
CA VAL A 121 -8.23 4.39 1.31
C VAL A 121 -7.30 3.18 1.22
N VAL A 122 -6.08 3.28 1.78
CA VAL A 122 -5.11 2.17 1.77
C VAL A 122 -5.64 0.98 2.57
N LEU A 123 -6.30 1.23 3.70
CA LEU A 123 -6.91 0.17 4.52
C LEU A 123 -8.06 -0.53 3.78
N ALA A 124 -8.92 0.21 3.08
CA ALA A 124 -10.00 -0.36 2.28
C ALA A 124 -9.46 -1.26 1.16
N LEU A 125 -8.37 -0.86 0.50
CA LEU A 125 -7.67 -1.70 -0.47
C LEU A 125 -7.12 -2.99 0.15
N ALA A 126 -6.54 -2.91 1.35
CA ALA A 126 -6.06 -4.10 2.07
C ALA A 126 -7.20 -5.07 2.42
N VAL A 127 -8.34 -4.54 2.87
CA VAL A 127 -9.54 -5.34 3.16
C VAL A 127 -10.08 -5.99 1.88
N ALA A 128 -10.11 -5.25 0.76
CA ALA A 128 -10.52 -5.80 -0.53
C ALA A 128 -9.64 -6.98 -0.97
N ILE A 129 -8.31 -6.85 -0.83
CA ILE A 129 -7.37 -7.95 -1.12
C ILE A 129 -7.64 -9.15 -0.21
N GLY A 130 -7.78 -8.92 1.10
CA GLY A 130 -8.06 -9.98 2.07
C GLY A 130 -9.37 -10.73 1.75
N GLY A 131 -10.42 -9.99 1.39
CA GLY A 131 -11.69 -10.55 0.95
C GLY A 131 -11.58 -11.38 -0.33
N MET A 132 -10.81 -10.90 -1.31
CA MET A 132 -10.54 -11.68 -2.53
C MET A 132 -9.78 -12.96 -2.23
N CYS A 133 -8.69 -12.90 -1.45
CA CYS A 133 -7.91 -14.09 -1.07
C CYS A 133 -8.79 -15.11 -0.35
N TRP A 134 -9.61 -14.66 0.60
CA TRP A 134 -10.55 -15.52 1.32
C TRP A 134 -11.54 -16.20 0.36
N TRP A 135 -12.15 -15.42 -0.55
CA TRP A 135 -13.07 -15.95 -1.56
C TRP A 135 -12.38 -16.99 -2.45
N THR A 136 -11.15 -16.74 -2.90
CA THR A 136 -10.40 -17.71 -3.71
C THR A 136 -10.13 -19.01 -2.97
N MET A 137 -9.86 -18.98 -1.65
CA MET A 137 -9.67 -20.20 -0.86
C MET A 137 -10.94 -21.04 -0.75
N GLN A 138 -12.12 -20.43 -0.80
CA GLN A 138 -13.39 -21.17 -0.79
C GLN A 138 -13.73 -21.81 -2.13
N VAL A 139 -13.20 -21.26 -3.24
CA VAL A 139 -13.52 -21.67 -4.61
C VAL A 139 -12.51 -22.67 -5.17
N VAL A 140 -11.30 -22.75 -4.62
CA VAL A 140 -10.29 -23.73 -5.03
C VAL A 140 -10.43 -24.98 -4.15
N PRO A 141 -11.10 -26.06 -4.62
CA PRO A 141 -11.04 -27.33 -3.91
C PRO A 141 -9.60 -27.83 -3.87
N GLU A 142 -9.20 -28.36 -2.72
CA GLU A 142 -7.90 -29.01 -2.49
C GLU A 142 -7.74 -30.14 -3.52
N THR A 143 -6.95 -29.91 -4.57
CA THR A 143 -6.50 -30.96 -5.50
C THR A 143 -5.15 -31.50 -5.06
#